data_AF-A0A1F3BC28-F1
#
_entry.id   AF-A0A1F3BC28-F1
#
_cell.length_a   1.000
_cell.length_b   1.000
_cell.length_c   1.000
_cell.angle_alpha   90.00
_cell.angle_beta   90.00
_cell.angle_gamma   90.00
#
_symmetry.space_group_name_H-M   'P 1'
#
loop_
_entity.id
_entity.type
_entity.pdbx_description
1 polymer ?
#
loop_
_entity_poly.entity_id
_entity_poly.type
_entity_poly.pdbx_seq_one_letter_code
_entity_poly.pdbx_strand_id
1 'polypeptide(L)' 'MNRIFDIESLLANSGLSKGKVRALTREVVKEFPGDELMQELHVVRAIMHEKGLRHEHVTAQA' A
#
# COMPACT_ATOMS: atom_id res chain seq x y z
N MET A 1 -3.07 -5.77 -21.20
CA MET A 1 -3.17 -6.24 -19.80
C MET A 1 -2.45 -5.21 -18.94
N ASN A 2 -3.21 -4.27 -18.36
CA ASN A 2 -2.65 -3.27 -17.44
C ASN A 2 -2.20 -4.01 -16.18
N ARG A 3 -0.90 -3.96 -15.87
CA ARG A 3 -0.39 -4.45 -14.59
C ARG A 3 -0.88 -3.47 -13.53
N ILE A 4 -1.93 -3.84 -12.82
CA ILE A 4 -2.60 -2.99 -11.82
C ILE A 4 -1.65 -2.70 -10.64
N PHE A 5 -0.70 -3.60 -10.36
CA PHE A 5 0.24 -3.42 -9.25
C PHE A 5 1.67 -3.10 -9.72
N ASP A 6 1.96 -1.82 -9.96
CA ASP A 6 3.31 -1.35 -10.26
C ASP A 6 4.05 -0.86 -9.01
N ILE A 7 4.82 -1.77 -8.41
CA ILE A 7 5.69 -1.49 -7.26
C ILE A 7 6.68 -0.37 -7.57
N GLU A 8 7.13 -0.21 -8.82
CA GLU A 8 8.09 0.85 -9.17
C GLU A 8 7.44 2.23 -9.10
N SER A 9 6.19 2.36 -9.55
CA SER A 9 5.39 3.57 -9.36
C SER A 9 5.12 3.87 -7.87
N LEU A 10 4.85 2.84 -7.06
CA LEU A 10 4.69 3.01 -5.60
C LEU A 10 6.00 3.48 -4.94
N LEU A 11 7.14 2.91 -5.34
CA LEU A 11 8.46 3.33 -4.87
C LEU A 11 8.72 4.81 -5.18
N ALA A 12 8.48 5.23 -6.41
CA ALA A 12 8.70 6.60 -6.86
C ALA A 12 7.84 7.63 -6.09
N ASN A 13 6.59 7.29 -5.76
CA ASN A 13 5.63 8.22 -5.17
C ASN A 13 5.49 8.09 -3.63
N SER A 14 5.99 7.01 -3.03
CA SER A 14 5.87 6.77 -1.59
C SER A 14 6.73 7.73 -0.76
N GLY A 15 7.87 8.19 -1.27
CA GLY A 15 8.86 8.90 -0.45
C GLY A 15 9.47 8.02 0.66
N LEU A 16 9.21 6.71 0.63
CA LEU A 16 9.76 5.72 1.55
C LEU A 16 11.00 5.06 0.95
N SER A 17 11.83 4.49 1.81
CA SER A 17 12.97 3.70 1.33
C SER A 17 12.50 2.45 0.59
N LYS A 18 13.28 2.02 -0.41
CA LYS A 18 13.01 0.80 -1.18
C LYS A 18 12.84 -0.45 -0.31
N GLY A 19 13.61 -0.53 0.78
CA GLY A 19 13.51 -1.63 1.74
C GLY A 19 12.17 -1.65 2.47
N LYS A 20 11.67 -0.48 2.88
CA LYS A 20 10.40 -0.35 3.61
C LYS A 20 9.20 -0.69 2.74
N VAL A 21 9.13 -0.17 1.51
CA VAL A 21 8.05 -0.52 0.57
C VAL A 21 8.02 -2.02 0.30
N ARG A 22 9.18 -2.65 0.08
CA ARG A 22 9.27 -4.10 -0.11
C ARG A 22 8.81 -4.90 1.10
N ALA A 23 9.11 -4.45 2.32
CA ALA A 23 8.67 -5.11 3.54
C ALA A 23 7.13 -5.07 3.64
N LEU A 24 6.53 -3.88 3.46
CA LEU A 24 5.08 -3.69 3.48
C LEU A 24 4.37 -4.53 2.42
N THR A 25 4.87 -4.53 1.18
CA THR A 25 4.30 -5.36 0.12
C THR A 25 4.34 -6.85 0.46
N ARG A 26 5.42 -7.35 1.07
CA ARG A 26 5.52 -8.76 1.45
C ARG A 26 4.52 -9.15 2.53
N GLU A 27 4.33 -8.29 3.53
CA GLU A 27 3.35 -8.52 4.60
C GLU A 27 1.94 -8.59 4.02
N VAL A 28 1.58 -7.64 3.16
CA VAL A 28 0.26 -7.59 2.52
C VAL A 28 0.02 -8.77 1.57
N VAL A 29 1.00 -9.18 0.76
CA VAL A 29 0.88 -10.35 -0.12
C VAL A 29 0.67 -11.64 0.68
N LYS A 30 1.30 -11.75 1.86
CA LYS A 30 1.11 -12.90 2.75
C LYS A 30 -0.30 -12.92 3.36
N GLU A 31 -0.89 -11.76 3.62
CA GLU A 31 -2.23 -11.62 4.21
C GLU A 31 -3.34 -11.85 3.18
N PHE A 32 -3.14 -11.45 1.92
CA PHE A 32 -4.13 -11.55 0.84
C PHE A 32 -3.61 -12.37 -0.35
N PRO A 33 -3.28 -13.67 -0.19
CA PRO A 33 -2.68 -14.45 -1.26
C PRO A 33 -3.65 -14.63 -2.44
N GLY A 34 -3.24 -14.16 -3.62
CA GLY A 34 -4.02 -14.29 -4.87
C GLY A 34 -5.14 -13.26 -5.06
N ASP A 35 -5.36 -12.36 -4.09
CA ASP A 35 -6.31 -11.25 -4.21
C ASP A 35 -5.55 -9.95 -4.53
N GLU A 36 -5.32 -9.72 -5.82
CA GLU A 36 -4.52 -8.57 -6.31
C GLU A 36 -5.12 -7.22 -5.91
N LEU A 37 -6.45 -7.12 -5.85
CA LEU A 37 -7.15 -5.88 -5.49
C LEU A 37 -6.94 -5.55 -4.01
N MET A 38 -7.10 -6.54 -3.13
CA MET A 38 -6.87 -6.35 -1.70
C MET A 38 -5.40 -6.05 -1.40
N GLN A 39 -4.49 -6.67 -2.13
CA GLN A 39 -3.06 -6.39 -2.02
C GLN A 39 -2.73 -4.94 -2.35
N GLU A 40 -3.22 -4.43 -3.49
CA GLU A 40 -2.97 -3.05 -3.89
C GLU A 40 -3.49 -2.07 -2.84
N LEU A 41 -4.75 -2.23 -2.43
CA LEU A 41 -5.40 -1.34 -1.47
C LEU A 41 -4.66 -1.29 -0.13
N HIS A 42 -4.24 -2.46 0.38
CA HIS A 42 -3.57 -2.54 1.67
C HIS A 42 -2.12 -2.04 1.61
N VAL A 43 -1.41 -2.22 0.49
CA VAL A 43 -0.08 -1.64 0.30
C VAL A 43 -0.15 -0.12 0.24
N VAL A 44 -1.08 0.45 -0.52
CA VAL A 44 -1.27 1.91 -0.59
C VAL A 44 -1.62 2.47 0.80
N ARG A 45 -2.56 1.83 1.51
CA ARG A 45 -2.94 2.23 2.87
C ARG A 45 -1.75 2.21 3.83
N ALA A 46 -0.94 1.16 3.81
CA ALA A 46 0.24 1.05 4.65
C ALA A 46 1.27 2.14 4.34
N ILE A 47 1.51 2.42 3.06
CA ILE A 47 2.41 3.50 2.63
C ILE A 47 1.88 4.86 3.11
N MET A 48 0.59 5.14 2.95
CA MET A 48 -0.01 6.41 3.41
C MET A 48 0.09 6.58 4.94
N HIS A 49 -0.14 5.50 5.70
CA HIS A 49 0.02 5.49 7.15
C HIS A 49 1.46 5.82 7.55
N GLU A 50 2.46 5.21 6.91
CA GLU A 50 3.88 5.46 7.17
C GLU A 50 4.31 6.89 6.81
N LYS A 51 3.70 7.49 5.79
CA LYS A 51 3.94 8.91 5.44
C LYS A 51 3.37 9.88 6.46
N GLY A 52 2.62 9.41 7.48
CA GLY A 52 1.95 10.29 8.42
C GLY A 52 0.86 11.14 7.77
N LEU A 53 0.40 10.76 6.57
CA LEU A 53 -0.84 11.27 5.98
C LEU A 53 -1.98 10.67 6.80
N ARG A 54 -2.13 11.17 8.03
CA ARG A 54 -3.29 10.93 8.85
C ARG A 54 -4.45 11.49 8.06
N HIS A 55 -5.29 10.60 7.54
CA HIS A 55 -6.68 10.93 7.28
C HIS A 55 -7.30 11.31 8.63
N GLU A 56 -7.08 12.55 9.07
CA GLU A 56 -8.13 13.25 9.78
C GLU A 56 -9.34 13.24 8.83
N HIS A 57 -10.42 12.57 9.23
CA HIS A 57 -11.68 12.38 8.51
C HIS A 57 -11.80 11.22 7.51
N VAL A 58 -11.54 9.99 7.96
CA VAL A 58 -12.51 8.92 7.66
C VAL A 58 -13.06 8.43 8.98
N THR A 59 -13.73 9.34 9.70
CA THR A 59 -14.64 8.97 10.77
C THR A 59 -15.72 8.10 10.15
N ALA A 60 -15.71 6.84 10.57
CA ALA A 60 -16.85 6.00 10.87
C ALA A 60 -18.18 6.51 10.29
N GLN A 61 -18.68 5.77 9.31
CA GLN A 61 -20.12 5.65 9.13
C GLN A 61 -20.76 5.40 10.49
N ALA A 62 -21.69 6.27 10.88
CA ALA A 62 -22.74 6.02 11.85
C ALA A 62 -24.07 6.03 11.10
#